data_AF-A0A2S1QDF1-F1
#
_entry.id   AF-A0A2S1QDF1-F1
#
_cell.length_a   1.000
_cell.length_b   1.000
_cell.length_c   1.000
_cell.angle_alpha   90.00
_cell.angle_beta   90.00
_cell.angle_gamma   90.00
#
_symmetry.space_group_name_H-M   'P 1'
#
loop_
_entity.id
_entity.type
_entity.pdbx_description
1 polymer ?
#
loop_
_entity_poly.entity_id
_entity_poly.type
_entity_poly.pdbx_seq_one_letter_code
_entity_poly.pdbx_strand_id
1 'polypeptide(L)'
;MKSIFTLVLLFIAFQLSSQNESETKSAVIKAEHLITYAAENFPSEDAQQLYILVETGKAGISPEDKFYIEQGIKLLIKRLDDNDMIAIGTYGAISANILPFTEVSKAAVLQESVESLFKGEFVAMTSSGISIAYDMMEAHYDEERVSSVIMIRGVGIDVIEDAQELMASANDVKSEASSTSLYQGTEVSSRDKRKQEREQRKQSRAADHKNLGGAIALTALTLLPEILDVIKD
;
A
#
# COMPACT_ATOMS: atom_id res chain seq x y z
N MET A 1 -11.91 8.06 -59.62
CA MET A 1 -10.70 7.41 -59.08
C MET A 1 -9.93 8.30 -58.09
N LYS A 2 -9.77 9.60 -58.34
CA LYS A 2 -9.03 10.50 -57.43
C LYS A 2 -9.67 10.64 -56.04
N SER A 3 -11.00 10.66 -55.94
CA SER A 3 -11.75 10.82 -54.68
C SER A 3 -11.69 9.60 -53.74
N ILE A 4 -11.49 8.39 -54.28
CA ILE A 4 -11.33 7.17 -53.47
C ILE A 4 -9.95 7.16 -52.81
N PHE A 5 -8.93 7.63 -53.52
CA PHE A 5 -7.57 7.71 -52.99
C PHE A 5 -7.48 8.71 -51.83
N THR A 6 -8.19 9.84 -51.90
CA THR A 6 -8.24 10.82 -50.81
C THR A 6 -8.93 10.27 -49.56
N LEU A 7 -9.98 9.46 -49.72
CA LEU A 7 -10.72 8.87 -48.60
C LEU A 7 -9.86 7.83 -47.86
N VAL A 8 -9.11 7.00 -48.61
CA VAL A 8 -8.20 6.01 -48.04
C VAL A 8 -7.04 6.69 -47.30
N LEU A 9 -6.50 7.78 -47.85
CA LEU A 9 -5.43 8.55 -47.19
C LEU A 9 -5.91 9.19 -45.87
N LEU A 10 -7.15 9.69 -45.84
CA LEU A 10 -7.74 10.26 -44.63
C LEU A 10 -7.99 9.20 -43.56
N PHE A 11 -8.38 7.99 -43.96
CA PHE A 11 -8.60 6.88 -43.03
C PHE A 11 -7.29 6.39 -42.39
N ILE A 12 -6.19 6.37 -43.14
CA ILE A 12 -4.86 6.00 -42.62
C ILE A 12 -4.35 7.05 -41.62
N ALA A 13 -4.59 8.34 -41.87
CA ALA A 13 -4.20 9.40 -40.94
C ALA A 13 -4.95 9.32 -39.60
N PHE A 14 -6.21 8.87 -39.59
CA PHE A 14 -6.97 8.65 -38.35
C PHE A 14 -6.48 7.45 -37.51
N GLN A 15 -5.88 6.44 -38.14
CA GLN A 15 -5.35 5.26 -37.43
C GLN A 15 -4.01 5.53 -36.73
N LEU A 16 -3.28 6.58 -37.13
CA LEU A 16 -1.97 6.92 -36.55
C LEU A 16 -2.07 7.68 -35.21
N SER A 17 -3.26 8.12 -34.80
CA SER A 17 -3.48 8.81 -33.51
C SER A 17 -3.95 7.88 -32.38
N SER A 18 -3.90 6.55 -32.55
CA SER A 18 -4.47 5.58 -31.59
C SER A 18 -3.42 4.72 -30.85
N GLN A 19 -2.14 5.08 -30.85
CA GLN A 19 -1.07 4.25 -30.27
C GLN A 19 -0.12 4.98 -29.31
N ASN A 20 -0.58 6.00 -28.60
CA ASN A 20 0.09 6.40 -27.37
C ASN A 20 -0.64 5.72 -26.21
N GLU A 21 -0.27 4.48 -25.90
CA GLU A 21 -0.65 3.88 -24.62
C GLU A 21 -0.08 4.77 -23.51
N SER A 22 -0.98 5.38 -22.74
CA SER A 22 -0.68 6.02 -21.47
C SER A 22 -0.11 4.97 -20.52
N GLU A 23 1.22 4.76 -20.57
CA GLU A 23 1.87 3.77 -19.73
C GLU A 23 1.99 4.31 -18.30
N THR A 24 0.90 4.19 -17.54
CA THR A 24 0.91 4.45 -16.11
C THR A 24 1.74 3.36 -15.42
N LYS A 25 2.89 3.74 -14.88
CA LYS A 25 3.75 2.85 -14.10
C LYS A 25 3.06 2.49 -12.78
N SER A 26 3.34 1.31 -12.24
CA SER A 26 2.74 0.87 -10.98
C SER A 26 3.77 0.22 -10.07
N ALA A 27 3.76 0.64 -8.81
CA ALA A 27 4.55 0.03 -7.75
C ALA A 27 3.62 -0.46 -6.64
N VAL A 28 3.85 -1.67 -6.14
CA VAL A 28 3.10 -2.23 -5.00
C VAL A 28 4.09 -2.46 -3.86
N ILE A 29 3.90 -1.76 -2.75
CA ILE A 29 4.80 -1.76 -1.61
C ILE A 29 4.04 -1.89 -0.28
N LYS A 30 4.74 -2.31 0.77
CA LYS A 30 4.24 -2.18 2.14
C LYS A 30 4.54 -0.79 2.67
N ALA A 31 3.82 -0.36 3.71
CA ALA A 31 4.05 0.93 4.36
C ALA A 31 5.52 1.11 4.80
N GLU A 32 6.11 0.11 5.46
CA GLU A 32 7.50 0.12 5.95
C GLU A 32 8.56 0.39 4.87
N HIS A 33 8.22 0.18 3.59
CA HIS A 33 9.12 0.41 2.46
C HIS A 33 8.90 1.76 1.75
N LEU A 34 7.87 2.54 2.13
CA LEU A 34 7.58 3.81 1.45
C LEU A 34 8.70 4.82 1.59
N ILE A 35 9.33 4.90 2.77
CA ILE A 35 10.47 5.79 3.02
C ILE A 35 11.64 5.44 2.10
N THR A 36 12.01 4.15 2.04
CA THR A 36 13.09 3.66 1.17
C THR A 36 12.75 3.89 -0.29
N TYR A 37 11.51 3.59 -0.70
CA TYR A 37 11.04 3.82 -2.06
C TYR A 37 11.17 5.29 -2.46
N ALA A 38 10.74 6.23 -1.61
CA ALA A 38 10.87 7.66 -1.87
C ALA A 38 12.34 8.09 -2.01
N ALA A 39 13.23 7.55 -1.17
CA ALA A 39 14.66 7.87 -1.21
C ALA A 39 15.37 7.32 -2.46
N GLU A 40 14.97 6.14 -2.94
CA GLU A 40 15.62 5.46 -4.07
C GLU A 40 15.11 5.93 -5.44
N ASN A 41 13.87 6.42 -5.53
CA ASN A 41 13.23 6.74 -6.81
C ASN A 41 13.10 8.25 -7.07
N PHE A 42 13.32 9.09 -6.05
CA PHE A 42 13.20 10.56 -6.16
C PHE A 42 14.45 11.24 -5.57
N PRO A 43 14.81 12.47 -5.96
CA PRO A 43 14.25 13.21 -7.09
C PRO A 43 14.45 12.44 -8.40
N SER A 44 13.56 12.68 -9.36
CA SER A 44 13.68 12.15 -10.72
C SER A 44 14.11 13.26 -11.67
N GLU A 45 14.68 12.90 -12.81
CA GLU A 45 14.99 13.89 -13.86
C GLU A 45 13.74 14.35 -14.62
N ASP A 46 12.74 13.48 -14.71
CA ASP A 46 11.47 13.77 -15.39
C ASP A 46 10.45 14.36 -14.41
N ALA A 47 9.54 15.20 -14.90
CA ALA A 47 8.40 15.66 -14.12
C ALA A 47 7.47 14.50 -13.76
N GLN A 48 6.88 14.54 -12.56
CA GLN A 48 6.15 13.42 -11.98
C GLN A 48 4.66 13.71 -11.83
N GLN A 49 3.85 12.67 -12.01
CA GLN A 49 2.44 12.63 -11.64
C GLN A 49 2.17 11.35 -10.87
N LEU A 50 1.95 11.48 -9.56
CA LEU A 50 1.88 10.34 -8.64
C LEU A 50 0.48 10.19 -8.05
N TYR A 51 -0.06 8.98 -8.09
CA TYR A 51 -1.25 8.62 -7.33
C TYR A 51 -0.87 7.67 -6.20
N ILE A 52 -0.96 8.14 -4.96
CA ILE A 52 -0.68 7.34 -3.76
C ILE A 52 -1.97 6.65 -3.34
N LEU A 53 -2.00 5.33 -3.46
CA LEU A 53 -3.19 4.53 -3.22
C LEU A 53 -3.02 3.65 -1.98
N VAL A 54 -3.76 3.92 -0.92
CA VAL A 54 -3.58 3.29 0.40
C VAL A 54 -4.68 2.28 0.71
N GLU A 55 -4.30 1.07 1.09
CA GLU A 55 -5.28 0.04 1.49
C GLU A 55 -5.97 0.45 2.80
N THR A 56 -7.26 0.15 2.92
CA THR A 56 -8.04 0.36 4.14
C THR A 56 -8.80 -0.92 4.47
N GLY A 57 -8.86 -1.26 5.76
CA GLY A 57 -9.73 -2.32 6.28
C GLY A 57 -11.01 -1.73 6.86
N LYS A 58 -11.93 -2.59 7.31
CA LYS A 58 -13.22 -2.13 7.89
C LYS A 58 -13.07 -1.16 9.07
N ALA A 59 -11.97 -1.27 9.81
CA ALA A 59 -11.63 -0.40 10.95
C ALA A 59 -10.59 0.69 10.59
N GLY A 60 -10.28 0.89 9.30
CA GLY A 60 -9.34 1.89 8.82
C GLY A 60 -7.93 1.33 8.59
N ILE A 61 -6.92 2.18 8.82
CA ILE A 61 -5.50 1.91 8.61
C ILE A 61 -4.83 1.61 9.96
N SER A 62 -3.87 0.68 9.97
CA SER A 62 -3.13 0.31 11.17
C SER A 62 -2.37 1.50 11.76
N PRO A 63 -2.47 1.77 13.08
CA PRO A 63 -1.67 2.77 13.75
C PRO A 63 -0.16 2.55 13.61
N GLU A 64 0.29 1.30 13.43
CA GLU A 64 1.71 0.98 13.24
C GLU A 64 2.21 1.42 11.85
N ASP A 65 1.34 1.34 10.84
CA ASP A 65 1.64 1.74 9.47
C ASP A 65 1.50 3.25 9.25
N LYS A 66 0.70 3.92 10.08
CA LYS A 66 0.52 5.38 10.04
C LYS A 66 1.86 6.11 9.98
N PHE A 67 2.79 5.77 10.87
CA PHE A 67 4.09 6.42 10.93
C PHE A 67 4.83 6.31 9.59
N TYR A 68 4.90 5.11 9.01
CA TYR A 68 5.63 4.88 7.77
C TYR A 68 4.97 5.56 6.57
N ILE A 69 3.64 5.57 6.50
CA ILE A 69 2.91 6.25 5.44
C ILE A 69 3.12 7.77 5.56
N GLU A 70 2.93 8.33 6.75
CA GLU A 70 3.06 9.78 6.99
C GLU A 70 4.47 10.27 6.68
N GLN A 71 5.50 9.61 7.23
CA GLN A 71 6.89 10.00 7.00
C GLN A 71 7.36 9.70 5.58
N GLY A 72 6.87 8.61 4.98
CA GLY A 72 7.18 8.28 3.60
C GLY A 72 6.60 9.29 2.60
N ILE A 73 5.35 9.72 2.79
CA ILE A 73 4.75 10.78 1.97
C ILE A 73 5.43 12.13 2.23
N LYS A 74 5.75 12.48 3.49
CA LYS A 74 6.51 13.71 3.83
C LYS A 74 7.87 13.73 3.13
N LEU A 75 8.59 12.61 3.12
CA LEU A 75 9.87 12.49 2.41
C LEU A 75 9.69 12.58 0.89
N LEU A 76 8.67 11.91 0.35
CA LEU A 76 8.35 11.96 -1.08
C LEU A 76 8.10 13.40 -1.54
N ILE A 77 7.23 14.14 -0.84
CA ILE A 77 6.94 15.56 -1.13
C ILE A 77 8.21 16.41 -1.10
N LYS A 78 9.11 16.18 -0.13
CA LYS A 78 10.39 16.92 -0.03
C LYS A 78 11.36 16.64 -1.18
N ARG A 79 11.21 15.51 -1.88
CA ARG A 79 12.13 15.07 -2.95
C ARG A 79 11.55 15.29 -4.34
N LEU A 80 10.27 15.64 -4.45
CA LEU A 80 9.64 16.04 -5.70
C LEU A 80 9.87 17.51 -5.98
N ASP A 81 9.79 17.88 -7.24
CA ASP A 81 9.85 19.28 -7.66
C ASP A 81 8.51 19.98 -7.40
N ASP A 82 8.53 21.29 -7.20
CA ASP A 82 7.34 22.10 -6.87
C ASP A 82 6.19 21.95 -7.88
N ASN A 83 6.52 21.66 -9.14
CA ASN A 83 5.58 21.49 -10.25
C ASN A 83 5.08 20.06 -10.42
N ASP A 84 5.59 19.08 -9.66
CA ASP A 84 5.11 17.71 -9.67
C ASP A 84 3.71 17.62 -9.08
N MET A 85 2.96 16.60 -9.49
CA MET A 85 1.56 16.42 -9.10
C MET A 85 1.40 15.19 -8.20
N ILE A 86 0.69 15.35 -7.08
CA ILE A 86 0.30 14.25 -6.20
C ILE A 86 -1.23 14.19 -6.08
N ALA A 87 -1.77 12.98 -6.16
CA ALA A 87 -3.10 12.62 -5.68
C ALA A 87 -2.99 11.55 -4.59
N ILE A 88 -3.98 11.50 -3.68
CA ILE A 88 -4.06 10.50 -2.61
C ILE A 88 -5.46 9.90 -2.61
N GLY A 89 -5.54 8.58 -2.61
CA GLY A 89 -6.80 7.84 -2.50
C GLY A 89 -6.67 6.58 -1.67
N THR A 90 -7.80 5.95 -1.38
CA THR A 90 -7.86 4.68 -0.66
C THR A 90 -8.54 3.60 -1.49
N TYR A 91 -8.21 2.34 -1.20
CA TYR A 91 -8.89 1.15 -1.71
C TYR A 91 -9.07 0.12 -0.58
N GLY A 92 -9.75 -0.98 -0.87
CA GLY A 92 -10.05 -2.04 0.10
C GLY A 92 -11.48 -1.90 0.63
N ALA A 93 -11.65 -1.92 1.95
CA ALA A 93 -12.96 -1.80 2.58
C ALA A 93 -13.61 -0.43 2.34
N ILE A 94 -12.80 0.64 2.24
CA ILE A 94 -13.29 1.98 1.94
C ILE A 94 -12.49 2.54 0.75
N SER A 95 -13.19 2.76 -0.36
CA SER A 95 -12.61 3.45 -1.52
C SER A 95 -12.98 4.92 -1.45
N ALA A 96 -12.00 5.83 -1.51
CA ALA A 96 -12.24 7.26 -1.46
C ALA A 96 -11.12 8.04 -2.16
N ASN A 97 -11.47 9.21 -2.69
CA ASN A 97 -10.48 10.20 -3.14
C ASN A 97 -10.23 11.19 -2.01
N ILE A 98 -9.01 11.19 -1.46
CA ILE A 98 -8.63 12.02 -0.31
C ILE A 98 -8.11 13.37 -0.81
N LEU A 99 -7.30 13.33 -1.87
CA LEU A 99 -6.68 14.51 -2.48
C LEU A 99 -6.69 14.35 -4.00
N PRO A 100 -7.37 15.23 -4.76
CA PRO A 100 -7.20 15.27 -6.22
C PRO A 100 -5.78 15.72 -6.60
N PHE A 101 -5.38 15.50 -7.86
CA PHE A 101 -4.05 15.94 -8.33
C PHE A 101 -3.76 17.40 -7.96
N THR A 102 -2.72 17.58 -7.16
CA THR A 102 -2.34 18.83 -6.55
C THR A 102 -0.83 19.01 -6.68
N GLU A 103 -0.40 20.21 -7.07
CA GLU A 103 1.02 20.56 -7.16
C GLU A 103 1.72 20.43 -5.81
N VAL A 104 2.95 19.92 -5.81
CA VAL A 104 3.83 19.78 -4.64
C VAL A 104 4.07 21.13 -3.94
N SER A 105 4.07 22.23 -4.71
CA SER A 105 4.13 23.60 -4.20
C SER A 105 3.07 23.93 -3.13
N LYS A 106 1.94 23.20 -3.12
CA LYS A 106 0.83 23.35 -2.15
C LYS A 106 1.04 22.47 -0.90
N ALA A 107 2.24 22.51 -0.32
CA ALA A 107 2.67 21.65 0.79
C ALA A 107 1.69 21.58 1.98
N ALA A 108 1.05 22.70 2.35
CA ALA A 108 0.08 22.73 3.45
C ALA A 108 -1.16 21.87 3.17
N VAL A 109 -1.68 21.91 1.94
CA VAL A 109 -2.84 21.10 1.51
C VAL A 109 -2.47 19.62 1.48
N LEU A 110 -1.26 19.31 1.01
CA LEU A 110 -0.74 17.95 1.01
C LEU A 110 -0.63 17.38 2.43
N GLN A 111 -0.07 18.15 3.36
CA GLN A 111 0.06 17.73 4.76
C GLN A 111 -1.31 17.49 5.41
N GLU A 112 -2.27 18.41 5.25
CA GLU A 112 -3.62 18.25 5.79
C GLU A 112 -4.33 17.02 5.20
N SER A 113 -4.08 16.70 3.94
CA SER A 113 -4.67 15.54 3.27
C SER A 113 -4.11 14.22 3.81
N VAL A 114 -2.81 14.17 4.09
CA VAL A 114 -2.17 13.02 4.76
C VAL A 114 -2.73 12.82 6.16
N GLU A 115 -2.97 13.89 6.91
CA GLU A 115 -3.63 13.77 8.22
C GLU A 115 -5.07 13.25 8.11
N SER A 116 -5.79 13.72 7.09
CA SER A 116 -7.19 13.35 6.83
C SER A 116 -7.36 11.89 6.45
N LEU A 117 -6.38 11.31 5.75
CA LEU A 117 -6.30 9.87 5.46
C LEU A 117 -6.44 9.02 6.74
N PHE A 118 -5.86 9.44 7.86
CA PHE A 118 -5.90 8.68 9.12
C PHE A 118 -7.09 9.00 10.01
N LYS A 119 -7.79 10.12 9.77
CA LYS A 119 -9.03 10.45 10.50
C LYS A 119 -10.19 9.54 10.07
N GLY A 120 -10.14 8.99 8.85
CA GLY A 120 -11.21 8.14 8.32
C GLY A 120 -12.48 8.91 7.92
N GLU A 121 -12.41 10.23 7.89
CA GLU A 121 -13.56 11.12 7.62
C GLU A 121 -13.60 11.45 6.13
N PHE A 122 -13.93 10.47 5.29
CA PHE A 122 -14.05 10.67 3.84
C PHE A 122 -15.31 10.02 3.26
N VAL A 123 -15.79 10.59 2.16
CA VAL A 123 -16.98 10.10 1.45
C VAL A 123 -16.60 8.85 0.68
N ALA A 124 -17.10 7.71 1.13
CA ALA A 124 -16.91 6.45 0.45
C ALA A 124 -17.51 6.51 -0.97
N MET A 125 -16.74 6.04 -1.94
CA MET A 125 -17.12 5.93 -3.33
C MET A 125 -17.63 4.52 -3.64
N THR A 126 -18.52 4.41 -4.62
CA THR A 126 -19.11 3.13 -5.03
C THR A 126 -18.19 2.33 -5.95
N SER A 127 -17.33 3.01 -6.70
CA SER A 127 -16.31 2.38 -7.55
C SER A 127 -15.13 1.90 -6.72
N SER A 128 -14.42 0.88 -7.22
CA SER A 128 -13.16 0.44 -6.61
C SER A 128 -12.13 1.58 -6.61
N GLY A 129 -11.45 1.78 -5.49
CA GLY A 129 -10.36 2.75 -5.35
C GLY A 129 -9.25 2.55 -6.37
N ILE A 130 -8.98 1.30 -6.77
CA ILE A 130 -8.01 1.00 -7.82
C ILE A 130 -8.51 1.58 -9.15
N SER A 131 -9.76 1.32 -9.54
CA SER A 131 -10.33 1.88 -10.78
C SER A 131 -10.30 3.41 -10.74
N ILE A 132 -10.70 4.02 -9.63
CA ILE A 132 -10.66 5.49 -9.46
C ILE A 132 -9.25 6.04 -9.70
N ALA A 133 -8.21 5.37 -9.18
CA ALA A 133 -6.82 5.82 -9.38
C ALA A 133 -6.41 5.80 -10.85
N TYR A 134 -6.72 4.73 -11.58
CA TYR A 134 -6.39 4.64 -13.02
C TYR A 134 -7.26 5.56 -13.87
N ASP A 135 -8.55 5.68 -13.58
CA ASP A 135 -9.45 6.63 -14.26
C ASP A 135 -8.95 8.07 -14.07
N MET A 136 -8.47 8.41 -12.87
CA MET A 136 -7.87 9.72 -12.60
C MET A 136 -6.56 9.93 -13.34
N MET A 137 -5.70 8.91 -13.41
CA MET A 137 -4.45 8.97 -14.18
C MET A 137 -4.70 9.19 -15.66
N GLU A 138 -5.65 8.45 -16.24
CA GLU A 138 -6.01 8.60 -17.65
C GLU A 138 -6.61 9.99 -17.92
N ALA A 139 -7.51 10.46 -17.06
CA ALA A 139 -8.16 11.76 -17.21
C ALA A 139 -7.19 12.96 -17.06
N HIS A 140 -6.05 12.77 -16.39
CA HIS A 140 -5.01 13.79 -16.19
C HIS A 140 -3.70 13.43 -16.89
N TYR A 141 -3.75 12.57 -17.92
CA TYR A 141 -2.54 12.19 -18.63
C TYR A 141 -1.85 13.41 -19.24
N ASP A 142 -0.55 13.51 -19.01
CA ASP A 142 0.33 14.56 -19.50
C ASP A 142 1.59 13.87 -20.07
N GLU A 143 1.86 14.07 -21.35
CA GLU A 143 2.99 13.44 -22.05
C GLU A 143 4.35 13.95 -21.57
N GLU A 144 4.39 15.10 -20.90
CA GLU A 144 5.60 15.66 -20.30
C GLU A 144 5.87 15.11 -18.89
N ARG A 145 4.99 14.22 -18.37
CA ARG A 145 5.07 13.69 -17.01
C ARG A 145 5.06 12.18 -16.97
N VAL A 146 5.87 11.61 -16.07
CA VAL A 146 5.82 10.19 -15.75
C VAL A 146 4.65 9.93 -14.79
N SER A 147 3.63 9.26 -15.31
CA SER A 147 2.46 8.86 -14.51
C SER A 147 2.73 7.56 -13.75
N SER A 148 2.61 7.59 -12.41
CA SER A 148 2.87 6.41 -11.56
C SER A 148 1.85 6.24 -10.43
N VAL A 149 1.28 5.04 -10.29
CA VAL A 149 0.46 4.64 -9.13
C VAL A 149 1.34 3.91 -8.11
N ILE A 150 1.39 4.42 -6.89
CA ILE A 150 2.10 3.80 -5.77
C ILE A 150 1.05 3.20 -4.82
N MET A 151 0.90 1.88 -4.87
CA MET A 151 -0.06 1.14 -4.06
C MET A 151 0.60 0.65 -2.76
N ILE A 152 0.07 1.12 -1.64
CA ILE A 152 0.48 0.72 -0.30
C ILE A 152 -0.48 -0.35 0.21
N ARG A 153 0.05 -1.55 0.51
CA ARG A 153 -0.73 -2.73 0.89
C ARG A 153 -0.39 -3.24 2.29
N GLY A 154 -1.31 -4.06 2.84
CA GLY A 154 -1.17 -4.76 4.10
C GLY A 154 -1.44 -3.90 5.33
N VAL A 155 -2.04 -2.73 5.14
CA VAL A 155 -2.22 -1.73 6.22
C VAL A 155 -3.64 -1.66 6.76
N GLY A 156 -4.59 -2.35 6.12
CA GLY A 156 -5.98 -2.35 6.54
C GLY A 156 -6.20 -3.17 7.81
N ILE A 157 -6.96 -2.63 8.77
CA ILE A 157 -7.45 -3.38 9.93
C ILE A 157 -8.88 -3.86 9.66
N ASP A 158 -9.11 -5.16 9.76
CA ASP A 158 -10.45 -5.72 9.79
C ASP A 158 -10.96 -5.86 11.23
N VAL A 159 -12.26 -5.64 11.42
CA VAL A 159 -12.93 -5.93 12.69
C VAL A 159 -12.97 -7.45 12.84
N ILE A 160 -12.35 -7.98 13.89
CA ILE A 160 -12.50 -9.39 14.27
C ILE A 160 -13.92 -9.56 14.81
N GLU A 161 -14.85 -9.95 13.95
CA GLU A 161 -16.26 -10.19 14.27
C GLU A 161 -16.45 -11.37 15.27
N ASP A 162 -15.45 -12.24 15.41
CA ASP A 162 -15.50 -13.48 16.20
C ASP A 162 -15.64 -13.26 17.73
N ALA A 163 -15.33 -12.08 18.25
CA ALA A 163 -15.40 -11.84 19.70
C ALA A 163 -16.85 -11.87 20.23
N GLN A 164 -17.84 -11.48 19.42
CA GLN A 164 -19.26 -11.53 19.81
C GLN A 164 -19.87 -12.92 19.60
N GLU A 165 -19.46 -13.65 18.57
CA GLU A 165 -19.94 -15.01 18.28
C GLU A 165 -19.36 -16.04 19.27
N LEU A 166 -18.09 -15.88 19.68
CA LEU A 166 -17.47 -16.69 20.73
C LEU A 166 -18.08 -16.43 22.12
N MET A 167 -18.50 -15.20 22.41
CA MET A 167 -19.21 -14.84 23.65
C MET A 167 -20.65 -15.37 23.66
N ALA A 168 -21.34 -15.40 22.51
CA ALA A 168 -22.66 -16.01 22.37
C ALA A 168 -22.61 -17.53 22.55
N SER A 169 -21.62 -18.21 21.95
CA SER A 169 -21.42 -19.66 22.10
C SER A 169 -21.00 -20.07 23.52
N ALA A 170 -20.26 -19.23 24.26
CA ALA A 170 -19.84 -19.52 25.62
C ALA A 170 -20.98 -19.51 26.66
N ASN A 171 -22.10 -18.83 26.37
CA ASN A 171 -23.26 -18.80 27.26
C ASN A 171 -24.18 -20.02 27.13
N ASP A 172 -24.21 -20.69 25.96
CA ASP A 172 -25.01 -21.91 25.78
C ASP A 172 -24.37 -23.15 26.45
N VAL A 173 -23.06 -23.17 26.64
CA VAL A 173 -22.35 -24.34 27.21
C VAL A 173 -22.50 -24.44 28.74
N LYS A 174 -22.89 -23.38 29.45
CA LYS A 174 -23.08 -23.41 30.92
C LYS A 174 -24.37 -24.08 31.38
N SER A 175 -25.27 -24.44 30.45
CA SER A 175 -26.57 -25.05 30.76
C SER A 175 -26.54 -26.59 30.86
N GLU A 176 -25.53 -27.28 30.35
CA GLU A 176 -25.54 -28.76 30.28
C GLU A 176 -24.47 -29.47 31.12
N ALA A 177 -23.60 -28.75 31.84
CA ALA A 177 -22.53 -29.37 32.65
C ALA A 177 -22.98 -29.79 34.07
N SER A 178 -24.27 -30.02 34.31
CA SER A 178 -24.80 -30.55 35.57
C SER A 178 -25.55 -31.87 35.35
N SER A 179 -24.85 -32.87 34.83
CA SER A 179 -25.00 -34.31 35.10
C SER A 179 -24.18 -35.02 34.02
N THR A 180 -23.08 -35.68 34.36
CA THR A 180 -23.10 -37.15 34.51
C THR A 180 -21.69 -37.61 34.87
N SER A 181 -21.65 -38.64 35.73
CA SER A 181 -20.53 -39.23 36.42
C SER A 181 -19.63 -40.18 35.61
N LEU A 182 -18.41 -40.39 36.15
CA LEU A 182 -17.63 -41.65 36.23
C LEU A 182 -17.31 -42.44 34.94
N TYR A 183 -16.03 -42.50 34.55
CA TYR A 183 -15.20 -43.73 34.58
C TYR A 183 -13.74 -43.46 34.13
N GLN A 184 -12.86 -44.38 34.52
CA GLN A 184 -11.39 -44.35 34.64
C GLN A 184 -10.65 -44.89 33.40
N GLY A 185 -9.42 -44.43 33.10
CA GLY A 185 -8.47 -45.21 32.27
C GLY A 185 -7.34 -44.49 31.51
N THR A 186 -6.11 -44.64 32.02
CA THR A 186 -4.84 -44.96 31.32
C THR A 186 -4.05 -43.87 30.54
N GLU A 187 -2.85 -43.58 31.06
CA GLU A 187 -1.74 -42.86 30.42
C GLU A 187 -1.07 -43.69 29.30
N VAL A 188 -0.71 -43.09 28.14
CA VAL A 188 0.55 -43.38 27.39
C VAL A 188 1.00 -42.18 26.53
N SER A 189 2.20 -41.69 26.87
CA SER A 189 3.30 -41.11 26.06
C SER A 189 3.07 -40.60 24.61
N SER A 190 3.25 -39.30 24.42
CA SER A 190 3.55 -38.67 23.11
C SER A 190 4.47 -37.44 23.23
N ARG A 191 5.50 -37.51 24.10
CA ARG A 191 6.46 -36.40 24.32
C ARG A 191 7.73 -36.47 23.46
N ASP A 192 8.07 -37.61 22.87
CA ASP A 192 9.36 -37.78 22.19
C ASP A 192 9.36 -37.39 20.69
N LYS A 193 8.20 -37.39 20.02
CA LYS A 193 8.11 -37.02 18.59
C LYS A 193 8.26 -35.51 18.33
N ARG A 194 8.00 -34.65 19.32
CA ARG A 194 8.03 -33.18 19.16
C ARG A 194 9.42 -32.55 19.34
N LYS A 195 10.40 -33.25 19.92
CA LYS A 195 11.75 -32.71 20.12
C LYS A 195 12.63 -32.81 18.87
N GLN A 196 12.52 -33.90 18.11
CA GLN A 196 13.37 -34.13 16.92
C GLN A 196 13.03 -33.16 15.77
N GLU A 197 11.78 -32.73 15.63
CA GLU A 197 11.36 -31.79 14.57
C GLU A 197 11.82 -30.33 14.83
N ARG A 198 12.11 -29.97 16.08
CA ARG A 198 12.56 -28.62 16.46
C ARG A 198 14.05 -28.37 16.23
N GLU A 199 14.88 -29.41 16.22
CA GLU A 199 16.32 -29.26 16.00
C GLU A 199 16.67 -29.18 14.51
N GLN A 200 15.95 -29.89 13.64
CA GLN A 200 16.12 -29.78 12.18
C GLN A 200 15.75 -28.39 11.63
N ARG A 201 14.73 -27.72 12.21
CA ARG A 201 14.35 -26.34 11.80
C ARG A 201 15.35 -25.27 12.24
N LYS A 202 16.22 -25.54 13.21
CA LYS A 202 17.24 -24.57 13.66
C LYS A 202 18.49 -24.59 12.79
N GLN A 203 18.81 -25.72 12.15
CA GLN A 203 20.00 -25.83 11.29
C GLN A 203 19.76 -25.28 9.87
N SER A 204 18.52 -25.32 9.35
CA SER A 204 18.20 -24.76 8.03
C SER A 204 18.13 -23.22 7.99
N ARG A 205 17.95 -22.55 9.14
CA ARG A 205 17.91 -21.07 9.21
C ARG A 205 19.28 -20.40 9.38
N ALA A 206 20.33 -21.14 9.69
CA ALA A 206 21.65 -20.58 9.95
C ALA A 206 22.55 -20.47 8.70
N ALA A 207 22.15 -21.03 7.56
CA ALA A 207 22.97 -21.07 6.35
C ALA A 207 22.70 -19.92 5.37
N ASP A 208 21.59 -19.19 5.49
CA ASP A 208 21.10 -18.31 4.42
C ASP A 208 21.34 -16.80 4.64
N HIS A 209 22.05 -16.42 5.72
CA HIS A 209 22.12 -15.02 6.16
C HIS A 209 23.52 -14.38 6.10
N LYS A 210 24.40 -14.82 5.17
CA LYS A 210 25.78 -14.29 5.15
C LYS A 210 26.05 -13.07 4.29
N ASN A 211 25.15 -12.65 3.38
CA ASN A 211 25.47 -11.56 2.43
C ASN A 211 24.45 -10.42 2.31
N LEU A 212 23.28 -10.51 2.97
CA LEU A 212 22.23 -9.49 2.80
C LEU A 212 22.37 -8.29 3.76
N GLY A 213 23.00 -8.48 4.93
CA GLY A 213 23.07 -7.45 5.98
C GLY A 213 24.02 -6.28 5.67
N GLY A 214 25.06 -6.52 4.87
CA GLY A 214 26.06 -5.49 4.56
C GLY A 214 25.55 -4.40 3.63
N ALA A 215 24.81 -4.78 2.57
CA ALA A 215 24.25 -3.82 1.62
C ALA A 215 23.15 -2.96 2.25
N ILE A 216 22.24 -3.58 3.03
CA ILE A 216 21.16 -2.87 3.73
C ILE A 216 21.73 -1.90 4.78
N ALA A 217 22.79 -2.28 5.49
CA ALA A 217 23.42 -1.42 6.49
C ALA A 217 24.11 -0.19 5.87
N LEU A 218 24.70 -0.33 4.68
CA LEU A 218 25.35 0.79 3.98
C LEU A 218 24.33 1.79 3.44
N THR A 219 23.23 1.33 2.85
CA THR A 219 22.13 2.19 2.39
C THR A 219 21.44 2.91 3.56
N ALA A 220 21.25 2.23 4.69
CA ALA A 220 20.72 2.87 5.90
C ALA A 220 21.66 3.94 6.47
N LEU A 221 22.98 3.78 6.33
CA LEU A 221 23.96 4.75 6.81
C LEU A 221 23.97 6.04 5.97
N THR A 222 23.74 5.94 4.66
CA THR A 222 23.71 7.10 3.77
C THR A 222 22.45 7.94 3.92
N LEU A 223 21.32 7.33 4.31
CA LEU A 223 20.03 8.00 4.46
C LEU A 223 19.78 8.57 5.87
N LEU A 224 20.64 8.22 6.83
CA LEU A 224 20.50 8.63 8.24
C LEU A 224 20.40 10.15 8.47
N PRO A 225 21.18 11.02 7.81
CA PRO A 225 21.09 12.46 8.03
C PRO A 225 19.72 13.03 7.64
N GLU A 226 19.17 12.59 6.50
CA GLU A 226 17.89 13.06 5.97
C GLU A 226 16.70 12.54 6.79
N ILE A 227 16.78 11.29 7.27
CA ILE A 227 15.78 10.72 8.16
C ILE A 227 15.75 11.47 9.50
N LEU A 228 16.92 11.84 10.05
CA LEU A 228 17.01 12.56 11.32
C LEU A 228 16.42 13.98 11.24
N ASP A 229 16.54 14.66 10.10
CA ASP A 229 15.92 15.98 9.88
C ASP A 229 14.39 15.88 9.75
N VAL A 230 13.86 14.78 9.23
CA VAL A 230 12.41 14.54 9.17
C VAL A 230 11.80 14.25 10.55
N ILE A 231 12.56 13.60 11.45
CA ILE A 231 12.11 13.21 12.80
C ILE A 231 12.18 14.37 13.81
N LYS A 232 13.01 15.39 13.58
CA LYS A 232 13.24 16.50 14.53
C LYS A 232 12.26 17.68 14.41
N ASP A 233 11.48 17.75 13.33
CA ASP A 233 10.41 18.74 13.08
C ASP A 233 9.02 18.11 13.24
#